data_AF-A0A977KV80-F1
#
_entry.id   AF-A0A977KV80-F1
#
_cell.length_a   1.000
_cell.length_b   1.000
_cell.length_c   1.000
_cell.angle_alpha   90.00
_cell.angle_beta   90.00
_cell.angle_gamma   90.00
#
_symmetry.space_group_name_H-M   'P 1'
#
loop_
_entity.id
_entity.type
_entity.pdbx_description
1 polymer ?
#
loop_
_entity_poly.entity_id
_entity_poly.type
_entity_poly.pdbx_seq_one_letter_code
_entity_poly.pdbx_strand_id
1 'polypeptide(L)'
;MNSITINPLEQSTQKIVDLLTQLTQDYQQILQQDKKTLLENFPPNNHKFSILEEIDLLTADLRGYASQIKINQQIKNPDQTLTKLRDFRILANPSLAELYFTKNKQFPLIYQYLQKLDYLKLLLID
;
A
#
# COMPACT_ATOMS: atom_id res chain seq x y z
N MET A 1 -15.90 -22.75 28.86
CA MET A 1 -15.25 -22.22 27.65
C MET A 1 -15.79 -20.82 27.44
N ASN A 2 -14.97 -19.79 27.66
CA ASN A 2 -15.39 -18.41 27.39
C ASN A 2 -15.24 -18.16 25.89
N SER A 3 -16.36 -18.11 25.19
CA SER A 3 -16.38 -17.65 23.79
C SER A 3 -16.05 -16.17 23.79
N ILE A 4 -14.86 -15.81 23.32
CA ILE A 4 -14.49 -14.41 23.08
C ILE A 4 -15.24 -14.01 21.80
N THR A 5 -16.37 -13.34 21.95
CA THR A 5 -17.10 -12.73 20.84
C THR A 5 -16.34 -11.47 20.42
N ILE A 6 -15.37 -11.60 19.51
CA ILE A 6 -14.63 -10.44 18.99
C ILE A 6 -15.56 -9.69 18.03
N ASN A 7 -15.70 -8.37 18.22
CA ASN A 7 -16.50 -7.50 17.37
C ASN A 7 -15.94 -7.46 15.93
N PRO A 8 -16.75 -7.65 14.87
CA PRO A 8 -16.30 -7.56 13.47
C PRO A 8 -15.55 -6.26 13.13
N LEU A 9 -15.90 -5.14 13.76
CA LEU A 9 -15.21 -3.85 13.59
C LEU A 9 -13.79 -3.87 14.16
N GLU A 10 -13.62 -4.51 15.33
CA GLU A 10 -12.31 -4.69 15.96
C GLU A 10 -11.41 -5.62 15.12
N GLN A 11 -11.99 -6.66 14.51
CA GLN A 11 -11.25 -7.55 13.61
C GLN A 11 -10.75 -6.83 12.35
N SER A 12 -11.58 -5.98 11.75
CA SER A 12 -11.20 -5.22 10.54
C SER A 12 -10.14 -4.17 10.87
N THR A 13 -10.29 -3.47 12.00
CA THR A 13 -9.29 -2.55 12.53
C THR A 13 -7.96 -3.23 12.77
N GLN A 14 -7.95 -4.41 13.41
CA GLN A 14 -6.71 -5.15 13.67
C GLN A 14 -6.03 -5.58 12.37
N LYS A 15 -6.79 -6.08 11.38
CA LYS A 15 -6.24 -6.43 10.06
C LYS A 15 -5.57 -5.25 9.37
N ILE A 16 -6.17 -4.06 9.43
CA ILE A 16 -5.59 -2.84 8.86
C ILE A 16 -4.27 -2.49 9.56
N VAL A 17 -4.23 -2.58 10.89
CA VAL A 17 -3.01 -2.27 11.68
C VAL A 17 -1.88 -3.27 11.41
N ASP A 18 -2.20 -4.56 11.34
CA ASP A 18 -1.22 -5.61 11.04
C ASP A 18 -0.68 -5.44 9.62
N LEU A 19 -1.57 -5.19 8.65
CA LEU A 19 -1.19 -4.97 7.26
C LEU A 19 -0.33 -3.71 7.08
N LEU A 20 -0.65 -2.62 7.78
CA LEU A 20 0.18 -1.41 7.78
C LEU A 20 1.59 -1.67 8.33
N THR A 21 1.69 -2.49 9.38
CA THR A 21 2.97 -2.89 9.98
C THR A 21 3.78 -3.72 8.98
N GLN A 22 3.14 -4.70 8.34
CA GLN A 22 3.78 -5.54 7.32
C GLN A 22 4.24 -4.71 6.12
N LEU A 23 3.40 -3.82 5.59
CA LEU A 23 3.76 -2.92 4.49
C LEU A 23 4.96 -2.05 4.85
N THR A 24 5.05 -1.58 6.10
CA THR A 24 6.20 -0.80 6.54
C THR A 24 7.49 -1.62 6.52
N GLN A 25 7.43 -2.88 6.95
CA GLN A 25 8.58 -3.79 6.94
C GLN A 25 8.97 -4.19 5.50
N ASP A 26 7.99 -4.57 4.67
CA ASP A 26 8.19 -4.94 3.27
C ASP A 26 8.87 -3.82 2.49
N TYR A 27 8.44 -2.56 2.71
CA TYR A 27 9.05 -1.43 2.03
C TYR A 27 10.51 -1.22 2.43
N GLN A 28 10.84 -1.38 3.71
CA GLN A 28 12.24 -1.35 4.16
C GLN A 28 13.05 -2.48 3.52
N GLN A 29 12.48 -3.67 3.38
CA GLN A 29 13.14 -4.78 2.73
C GLN A 29 13.39 -4.50 1.23
N ILE A 30 12.43 -3.92 0.51
CA ILE A 30 12.59 -3.48 -0.88
C ILE A 30 13.74 -2.47 -1.00
N LEU A 31 13.81 -1.49 -0.10
CA LEU A 31 14.87 -0.49 -0.10
C LEU A 31 16.27 -1.11 0.13
N GLN A 32 16.34 -2.20 0.89
CA GLN A 32 17.59 -2.91 1.17
C GLN A 32 18.03 -3.83 0.03
N GLN A 33 17.09 -4.51 -0.63
CA GLN A 33 17.39 -5.59 -1.58
C GLN A 33 17.30 -5.13 -3.04
N ASP A 34 16.27 -4.36 -3.39
CA ASP A 34 15.91 -4.11 -4.78
C ASP A 34 16.22 -2.68 -5.23
N LYS A 35 16.49 -1.73 -4.32
CA LYS A 35 16.65 -0.30 -4.62
C LYS A 35 17.58 -0.02 -5.80
N LYS A 36 18.79 -0.59 -5.79
CA LYS A 36 19.78 -0.34 -6.85
C LYS A 36 19.27 -0.87 -8.20
N THR A 37 18.86 -2.13 -8.23
CA THR A 37 18.36 -2.80 -9.43
C THR A 37 17.10 -2.13 -9.99
N LEU A 38 16.23 -1.61 -9.12
CA LEU A 38 15.05 -0.84 -9.52
C LEU A 38 15.42 0.44 -10.25
N LEU A 39 16.34 1.23 -9.68
CA LEU A 39 16.78 2.49 -10.28
C LEU A 39 17.53 2.27 -11.60
N GLU A 40 18.21 1.14 -11.75
CA GLU A 40 18.87 0.74 -13.01
C GLU A 40 17.86 0.30 -14.09
N ASN A 41 16.78 -0.41 -13.71
CA ASN A 41 15.77 -0.90 -14.65
C ASN A 41 14.69 0.15 -14.98
N PHE A 42 14.46 1.09 -14.07
CA PHE A 42 13.53 2.20 -14.21
C PHE A 42 14.28 3.52 -13.99
N PRO A 43 15.20 3.88 -14.89
CA PRO A 43 15.93 5.14 -14.78
C PRO A 43 14.93 6.31 -14.87
N PRO A 44 15.19 7.43 -14.19
CA PRO A 44 14.34 8.62 -14.22
C PRO A 44 14.47 9.33 -15.58
N ASN A 45 13.97 8.71 -16.65
CA ASN A 45 13.92 9.29 -17.98
C ASN A 45 12.46 9.65 -18.28
N ASN A 46 12.22 10.94 -18.49
CA ASN A 46 10.93 11.57 -18.82
C ASN A 46 9.81 11.50 -17.77
N HIS A 47 10.02 10.84 -16.64
CA HIS A 47 9.07 10.84 -15.51
C HIS A 47 9.47 11.90 -14.48
N LYS A 48 8.46 12.56 -13.88
CA LYS A 48 8.67 13.59 -12.84
C LYS A 48 9.26 13.01 -11.54
N PHE A 49 9.05 11.72 -11.32
CA PHE A 49 9.46 10.99 -10.13
C PHE A 49 10.13 9.66 -10.53
N SER A 50 11.06 9.20 -9.70
CA SER A 50 11.62 7.85 -9.79
C SER A 50 10.57 6.79 -9.42
N ILE A 51 10.81 5.53 -9.79
CA ILE A 51 9.87 4.43 -9.48
C ILE A 51 9.60 4.29 -7.97
N LEU A 52 10.60 4.56 -7.12
CA LEU A 52 10.45 4.52 -5.66
C LEU A 52 9.62 5.69 -5.16
N GLU A 53 9.82 6.89 -5.70
CA GLU A 53 9.00 8.06 -5.35
C GLU A 53 7.55 7.90 -5.82
N GLU A 54 7.31 7.26 -6.97
CA GLU A 54 5.96 6.91 -7.42
C GLU A 54 5.29 5.93 -6.44
N ILE A 55 6.03 4.94 -5.93
CA ILE A 55 5.55 4.04 -4.88
C ILE A 55 5.27 4.82 -3.58
N ASP A 56 6.15 5.75 -3.18
CA ASP A 56 5.94 6.59 -1.98
C ASP A 56 4.68 7.45 -2.11
N LEU A 57 4.50 8.14 -3.24
CA LEU A 57 3.32 8.97 -3.52
C LEU A 57 2.04 8.13 -3.53
N LEU A 58 2.10 6.95 -4.15
CA LEU A 58 0.99 6.01 -4.17
C LEU A 58 0.63 5.57 -2.74
N THR A 59 1.62 5.22 -1.93
CA THR A 59 1.36 4.60 -0.63
C THR A 59 1.02 5.61 0.47
N ALA A 60 1.38 6.89 0.29
CA ALA A 60 1.25 7.93 1.31
C ALA A 60 -0.18 8.05 1.85
N ASP A 61 -1.17 8.18 0.96
CA ASP A 61 -2.58 8.35 1.36
C ASP A 61 -3.11 7.09 2.06
N LEU A 62 -2.91 5.90 1.48
CA LEU A 62 -3.38 4.63 2.05
C LEU A 62 -2.80 4.36 3.44
N ARG A 63 -1.48 4.57 3.60
CA ARG A 63 -0.80 4.43 4.89
C ARG A 63 -1.24 5.50 5.87
N GLY A 64 -1.53 6.71 5.40
CA GLY A 64 -2.09 7.79 6.19
C GLY A 64 -3.45 7.45 6.78
N TYR A 65 -4.38 6.91 5.97
CA TYR A 65 -5.69 6.47 6.45
C TYR A 65 -5.59 5.29 7.42
N ALA A 66 -4.78 4.28 7.10
CA ALA A 66 -4.53 3.16 8.01
C ALA A 66 -3.91 3.62 9.34
N SER A 67 -3.01 4.61 9.30
CA SER A 67 -2.42 5.17 10.53
C SER A 67 -3.43 5.94 11.37
N GLN A 68 -4.41 6.62 10.76
CA GLN A 68 -5.50 7.26 11.50
C GLN A 68 -6.34 6.21 12.23
N ILE A 69 -6.66 5.09 11.58
CA ILE A 69 -7.35 3.97 12.23
C ILE A 69 -6.51 3.43 13.40
N LYS A 70 -5.20 3.23 13.19
CA LYS A 70 -4.30 2.76 14.24
C LYS A 70 -4.29 3.66 15.48
N ILE A 71 -4.32 4.98 15.30
CA ILE A 71 -4.16 5.96 16.38
C ILE A 71 -5.50 6.37 17.00
N ASN A 72 -6.51 6.61 16.16
CA ASN A 72 -7.79 7.21 16.54
C ASN A 72 -8.98 6.25 16.45
N GLN A 73 -8.78 5.02 15.96
CA GLN A 73 -9.83 4.03 15.67
C GLN A 73 -10.86 4.50 14.63
N GLN A 74 -10.58 5.60 13.92
CA GLN A 74 -11.45 6.18 12.90
C GLN A 74 -10.66 6.96 11.86
N ILE A 75 -11.23 7.10 10.68
CA ILE A 75 -10.74 7.96 9.60
C ILE A 75 -11.39 9.34 9.72
N LYS A 76 -10.60 10.40 9.56
CA LYS A 76 -11.12 11.77 9.45
C LYS A 76 -11.82 11.98 8.10
N ASN A 77 -13.00 12.59 8.12
CA ASN A 77 -13.82 12.86 6.92
C ASN A 77 -14.07 11.59 6.09
N PRO A 78 -14.81 10.60 6.62
CA PRO A 78 -14.97 9.28 5.99
C PRO A 78 -15.51 9.35 4.56
N ASP A 79 -16.51 10.20 4.28
CA ASP A 79 -17.11 10.31 2.93
C ASP A 79 -16.12 10.82 1.88
N GLN A 80 -15.31 11.83 2.25
CA GLN A 80 -14.27 12.37 1.38
C GLN A 80 -13.17 11.33 1.15
N THR A 81 -12.79 10.60 2.20
CA THR A 81 -11.80 9.54 2.11
C THR A 81 -12.29 8.40 1.22
N LEU A 82 -13.54 7.96 1.39
CA LEU A 82 -14.16 6.93 0.57
C LEU A 82 -14.20 7.33 -0.91
N THR A 83 -14.52 8.59 -1.21
CA THR A 83 -14.48 9.12 -2.58
C THR A 83 -13.08 9.02 -3.17
N LYS A 84 -12.06 9.50 -2.44
CA LYS A 84 -10.66 9.39 -2.87
C LYS A 84 -10.22 7.94 -3.08
N LEU A 85 -10.56 7.05 -2.16
CA LEU A 85 -10.24 5.63 -2.26
C LEU A 85 -10.89 4.98 -3.49
N ARG A 86 -12.15 5.30 -3.80
CA ARG A 86 -12.84 4.77 -4.99
C ARG A 86 -12.19 5.23 -6.29
N ASP A 87 -11.68 6.46 -6.34
CA ASP A 87 -10.99 7.02 -7.50
C ASP A 87 -9.52 6.58 -7.59
N PHE A 88 -8.94 6.11 -6.48
CA PHE A 88 -7.55 5.68 -6.42
C PHE A 88 -7.27 4.47 -7.32
N ARG A 89 -6.22 4.55 -8.13
CA ARG A 89 -5.81 3.50 -9.08
C ARG A 89 -4.31 3.23 -8.92
N ILE A 90 -3.99 2.12 -8.26
CA ILE A 90 -2.60 1.71 -7.97
C ILE A 90 -1.75 1.60 -9.24
N LEU A 91 -2.33 1.09 -10.31
CA LEU A 91 -1.65 0.82 -11.58
C LEU A 91 -1.96 1.85 -12.66
N ALA A 92 -2.43 3.06 -12.30
CA ALA A 92 -2.61 4.13 -13.29
C ALA A 92 -1.28 4.72 -13.78
N ASN A 93 -0.21 4.60 -12.98
CA ASN A 93 1.13 4.96 -13.41
C ASN A 93 1.71 3.86 -14.34
N PRO A 94 2.12 4.18 -15.58
CA PRO A 94 2.65 3.19 -16.52
C PRO A 94 3.86 2.40 -16.01
N SER A 95 4.78 3.06 -15.29
CA SER A 95 5.97 2.43 -14.74
C SER A 95 5.62 1.44 -13.61
N LEU A 96 4.62 1.76 -12.78
CA LEU A 96 4.10 0.81 -11.80
C LEU A 96 3.35 -0.35 -12.46
N ALA A 97 2.62 -0.08 -13.54
CA ALA A 97 1.95 -1.13 -14.31
C ALA A 97 2.95 -2.09 -14.95
N GLU A 98 4.03 -1.58 -15.56
CA GLU A 98 5.11 -2.42 -16.09
C GLU A 98 5.77 -3.25 -14.99
N LEU A 99 6.08 -2.62 -13.84
CA LEU A 99 6.66 -3.30 -12.69
C LEU A 99 5.78 -4.45 -12.21
N TYR A 100 4.46 -4.25 -12.16
CA TYR A 100 3.48 -5.22 -11.69
C TYR A 100 3.20 -6.36 -12.70
N PHE A 101 3.00 -6.05 -13.97
CA PHE A 101 2.59 -7.04 -14.97
C PHE A 101 3.76 -7.74 -15.64
N THR A 102 4.86 -7.04 -15.87
CA THR A 102 5.96 -7.51 -16.73
C THR A 102 7.21 -7.87 -15.94
N LYS A 103 7.45 -7.23 -14.79
CA LYS A 103 8.66 -7.44 -13.98
C LYS A 103 8.40 -8.15 -12.64
N ASN A 104 7.20 -8.70 -12.42
CA ASN A 104 6.83 -9.36 -11.15
C ASN A 104 7.75 -10.49 -10.70
N LYS A 105 8.28 -11.30 -11.63
CA LYS A 105 9.25 -12.36 -11.31
C LYS A 105 10.62 -11.81 -10.95
N GLN A 106 10.99 -10.65 -11.50
CA GLN A 106 12.25 -9.98 -11.22
C GLN A 106 12.20 -9.22 -9.88
N PHE A 107 11.04 -8.64 -9.54
CA PHE A 107 10.83 -7.88 -8.30
C PHE A 107 9.66 -8.45 -7.49
N PRO A 108 9.79 -9.67 -6.95
CA PRO A 108 8.69 -10.35 -6.26
C PRO A 108 8.24 -9.63 -4.98
N LEU A 109 9.16 -8.97 -4.27
CA LEU A 109 8.83 -8.21 -3.06
C LEU A 109 7.92 -7.02 -3.39
N ILE A 110 8.21 -6.31 -4.47
CA ILE A 110 7.39 -5.18 -4.90
C ILE A 110 6.04 -5.64 -5.42
N TYR A 111 6.02 -6.73 -6.18
CA TYR A 111 4.77 -7.33 -6.63
C TYR A 111 3.84 -7.65 -5.44
N GLN A 112 4.36 -8.33 -4.42
CA GLN A 112 3.60 -8.61 -3.19
C GLN A 112 3.22 -7.35 -2.42
N TYR A 113 4.11 -6.36 -2.37
CA TYR A 113 3.85 -5.08 -1.75
C TYR A 113 2.66 -4.36 -2.39
N LEU A 114 2.63 -4.28 -3.73
CA LEU A 114 1.52 -3.68 -4.48
C LEU A 114 0.20 -4.43 -4.26
N GLN A 115 0.22 -5.76 -4.18
CA GLN A 115 -0.97 -6.55 -3.83
C GLN A 115 -1.48 -6.25 -2.42
N LYS A 116 -0.57 -6.12 -1.44
CA LYS A 116 -0.93 -5.77 -0.06
C LYS A 116 -1.50 -4.36 0.04
N LEU A 117 -1.05 -3.41 -0.78
CA LEU A 117 -1.66 -2.08 -0.87
C LEU A 117 -3.06 -2.11 -1.44
N ASP A 118 -3.29 -2.89 -2.51
CA ASP A 118 -4.63 -3.04 -3.07
C ASP A 118 -5.58 -3.68 -2.07
N TYR A 119 -5.10 -4.68 -1.33
CA TYR A 119 -5.87 -5.25 -0.23
C TYR A 119 -6.12 -4.27 0.91
N LEU A 120 -5.13 -3.46 1.31
CA LEU A 120 -5.32 -2.41 2.31
C LEU A 120 -6.40 -1.42 1.87
N LYS A 121 -6.39 -1.03 0.60
CA LYS A 121 -7.40 -0.15 0.03
C LYS A 121 -8.80 -0.76 0.14
N LEU A 122 -8.97 -2.06 -0.14
CA LEU A 122 -10.25 -2.75 0.04
C LEU A 122 -10.72 -2.71 1.50
N LEU A 123 -9.83 -3.01 2.44
CA LEU A 123 -10.15 -2.94 3.88
C LEU A 123 -10.50 -1.53 4.38
N LEU A 124 -10.01 -0.48 3.70
CA LEU A 124 -10.34 0.91 4.04
C LEU A 124 -11.68 1.36 3.44
N ILE A 125 -12.24 0.60 2.49
CA ILE A 125 -13.54 0.86 1.85
C ILE A 125 -14.67 0.10 2.55
N ASP A 126 -14.38 -1.13 3.01
CA ASP A 126 -15.30 -2.03 3.72
C ASP A 126 -15.60 -1.55 5.16
#